data_AF-A0A259DW26-F1
#
_entry.id   AF-A0A259DW26-F1
#
_cell.length_a   1.000
_cell.length_b   1.000
_cell.length_c   1.000
_cell.angle_alpha   90.00
_cell.angle_beta   90.00
_cell.angle_gamma   90.00
#
_symmetry.space_group_name_H-M   'P 1'
#
loop_
_entity.id
_entity.type
_entity.pdbx_description
1 polymer ?
#
loop_
_entity_poly.entity_id
_entity_poly.type
_entity_poly.pdbx_seq_one_letter_code
_entity_poly.pdbx_strand_id
1 'polypeptide(L)'
;MIPIIVARNLQESKMFSLETVALTPGKMEARKQGRFHRSDVERISSAAGTMGIKVADFIRQAALLHAQDIEQRLTTSNLPIEVFEDFTAAVNTQGRLVPGLMHALRRTRDILKTQS
;
A
#
# COMPACT_ATOMS: atom_id res chain seq x y z
N MET A 1 -27.11 -13.36 -25.84
CA MET A 1 -27.31 -13.99 -24.52
C MET A 1 -25.96 -14.57 -24.12
N ILE A 2 -25.19 -13.83 -23.32
CA ILE A 2 -23.81 -14.13 -22.95
C ILE A 2 -23.81 -14.37 -21.43
N PRO A 3 -23.31 -15.50 -20.91
CA PRO A 3 -23.27 -15.71 -19.47
C PRO A 3 -22.13 -14.87 -18.90
N ILE A 4 -22.49 -13.86 -18.10
CA ILE A 4 -21.55 -13.18 -17.21
C ILE A 4 -21.21 -14.18 -16.11
N ILE A 5 -20.01 -14.74 -16.16
CA ILE A 5 -19.45 -15.55 -15.09
C ILE A 5 -19.23 -14.60 -13.92
N VAL A 6 -20.18 -14.59 -12.99
CA VAL A 6 -20.03 -13.98 -11.67
C VAL A 6 -18.98 -14.82 -10.95
N ALA A 7 -17.73 -14.40 -11.00
CA ALA A 7 -16.70 -14.85 -10.07
C ALA A 7 -17.09 -14.36 -8.67
N ARG A 8 -18.01 -15.08 -8.03
CA ARG A 8 -18.20 -15.09 -6.58
C ARG A 8 -16.88 -15.60 -6.00
N ASN A 9 -15.98 -14.66 -5.72
CA ASN A 9 -14.89 -14.93 -4.79
C ASN A 9 -15.54 -15.02 -3.40
N LEU A 10 -16.08 -16.20 -3.10
CA LEU A 10 -16.28 -16.67 -1.73
C LEU A 10 -14.88 -16.72 -1.11
N GLN A 11 -14.38 -15.57 -0.64
CA GLN A 11 -13.43 -15.63 0.46
C GLN A 11 -14.22 -16.12 1.66
N GLU A 12 -14.15 -17.44 1.82
CA GLU A 12 -14.44 -18.14 3.04
C GLU A 12 -14.00 -17.30 4.23
N SER A 13 -14.90 -17.19 5.19
CA SER A 13 -14.72 -16.63 6.51
C SER A 13 -13.42 -17.13 7.14
N LYS A 14 -12.31 -16.47 6.84
CA LYS A 14 -11.09 -16.60 7.60
C LYS A 14 -11.41 -15.91 8.92
N MET A 15 -11.91 -16.70 9.87
CA MET A 15 -11.84 -16.37 11.29
C MET A 15 -10.51 -15.64 11.50
N PHE A 16 -10.59 -14.43 12.04
CA PHE A 16 -9.47 -13.56 12.37
C PHE A 16 -8.44 -14.35 13.20
N SER A 17 -7.54 -15.05 12.52
CA SER A 17 -6.37 -15.66 13.12
C SER A 17 -5.41 -14.51 13.37
N LEU A 18 -5.48 -14.00 14.60
CA LEU A 18 -4.59 -13.00 15.15
C LEU A 18 -3.18 -13.60 15.18
N GLU A 19 -2.47 -13.57 14.07
CA GLU A 19 -1.04 -13.84 14.06
C GLU A 19 -0.39 -12.82 14.99
N THR A 20 0.11 -13.31 16.12
CA THR A 20 0.99 -12.57 17.00
C THR A 20 2.20 -12.17 16.19
N VAL A 21 2.24 -10.90 15.76
CA VAL A 21 3.38 -10.32 15.04
C VAL A 21 4.62 -10.55 15.89
N ALA A 22 5.54 -11.38 15.41
CA ALA A 22 6.80 -11.63 16.07
C ALA A 22 7.59 -10.32 16.14
N LEU A 23 7.82 -9.84 17.36
CA LEU A 23 8.61 -8.65 17.62
C LEU A 23 10.04 -8.90 17.11
N THR A 24 10.51 -8.05 16.19
CA THR A 24 11.90 -8.13 15.71
C THR A 24 12.85 -7.79 16.87
N PRO A 25 13.73 -8.69 17.32
CA PRO A 25 14.60 -8.43 18.46
C PRO A 25 15.58 -7.29 18.12
N GLY A 26 15.62 -6.23 18.95
CA GLY A 26 16.64 -5.17 18.87
C GLY A 26 16.17 -3.78 18.42
N LYS A 27 14.92 -3.59 18.01
CA LYS A 27 14.34 -2.24 17.89
C LYS A 27 13.77 -1.81 19.22
N MET A 28 14.32 -0.76 19.82
CA MET A 28 13.73 -0.08 20.97
C MET A 28 12.31 0.33 20.58
N GLU A 29 11.29 -0.30 21.18
CA GLU A 29 9.90 0.10 20.99
C GLU A 29 9.70 1.48 21.61
N ALA A 30 9.96 2.53 20.85
CA ALA A 30 9.60 3.87 21.26
C ALA A 30 8.10 3.91 21.51
N ARG A 31 7.69 4.12 22.76
CA ARG A 31 6.28 4.22 23.15
C ARG A 31 5.65 5.38 22.37
N LYS A 32 4.79 5.05 21.40
CA LYS A 32 4.05 6.07 20.65
C LYS A 32 3.02 6.73 21.55
N GLN A 33 3.09 8.06 21.66
CA GLN A 33 2.13 8.86 22.41
C GLN A 33 1.43 9.82 21.46
N GLY A 34 0.10 9.89 21.54
CA GLY A 34 -0.74 10.79 20.76
C GLY A 34 -1.62 11.62 21.69
N ARG A 35 -1.83 12.89 21.32
CA ARG A 35 -2.85 13.75 21.95
C ARG A 35 -4.06 13.77 21.03
N PHE A 36 -5.22 13.46 21.58
CA PHE A 36 -6.47 13.38 20.83
C PHE A 36 -7.49 14.37 21.38
N HIS A 37 -8.36 14.86 20.51
CA HIS A 37 -9.52 15.63 20.95
C HIS A 37 -10.50 14.70 21.67
N ARG A 38 -11.25 15.23 22.65
CA ARG A 38 -12.18 14.43 23.46
C ARG A 38 -13.19 13.66 22.61
N SER A 39 -13.73 14.30 21.57
CA SER A 39 -14.66 13.67 20.63
C SER A 39 -14.06 12.44 19.93
N ASP A 40 -12.77 12.49 19.61
CA ASP A 40 -12.11 11.39 18.91
C ASP A 40 -11.83 10.23 19.87
N VAL A 41 -11.46 10.55 21.12
CA VAL A 41 -11.32 9.54 22.18
C VAL A 41 -12.63 8.80 22.42
N GLU A 42 -13.75 9.50 22.47
CA GLU A 42 -15.08 8.89 22.67
C GLU A 42 -15.47 7.97 21.51
N ARG A 43 -15.25 8.41 20.25
CA ARG A 43 -15.49 7.58 19.06
C ARG A 43 -14.61 6.35 19.02
N ILE A 44 -13.31 6.50 19.27
CA ILE A 44 -12.34 5.38 19.29
C ILE A 44 -12.72 4.40 20.40
N SER A 45 -13.08 4.90 21.58
CA SER A 45 -13.48 4.04 22.71
C SER A 45 -14.78 3.28 22.43
N SER A 46 -15.76 3.92 21.79
CA SER A 46 -17.01 3.27 21.38
C SER A 46 -16.76 2.17 20.34
N ALA A 47 -15.91 2.44 19.33
CA ALA A 47 -15.54 1.45 18.33
C ALA A 47 -14.77 0.26 18.93
N ALA A 48 -13.78 0.54 19.79
CA ALA A 48 -13.04 -0.50 20.50
C ALA A 48 -13.95 -1.35 21.42
N GLY A 49 -14.90 -0.70 22.11
CA GLY A 49 -15.91 -1.36 22.94
C GLY A 49 -16.84 -2.27 22.12
N THR A 50 -17.25 -1.83 20.93
CA THR A 50 -18.07 -2.65 20.00
C THR A 50 -17.32 -3.90 19.55
N MET A 51 -16.00 -3.80 19.40
CA MET A 51 -15.14 -4.92 19.03
C MET A 51 -14.68 -5.76 20.23
N GLY A 52 -15.01 -5.36 21.47
CA GLY A 52 -14.59 -6.05 22.70
C GLY A 52 -13.09 -6.03 22.95
N ILE A 53 -12.35 -5.06 22.40
CA ILE A 53 -10.89 -4.95 22.53
C ILE A 53 -10.47 -3.67 23.25
N LYS A 54 -9.23 -3.65 23.75
CA LYS A 54 -8.66 -2.45 24.38
C LYS A 54 -8.46 -1.35 23.34
N VAL A 55 -8.68 -0.09 23.74
CA VAL A 55 -8.47 1.10 22.89
C VAL A 55 -7.06 1.13 22.29
N ALA A 56 -6.03 0.79 23.06
CA ALA A 56 -4.65 0.77 22.56
C ALA A 56 -4.45 -0.28 21.46
N ASP A 57 -5.06 -1.46 21.60
CA ASP A 57 -5.00 -2.53 20.60
C ASP A 57 -5.79 -2.16 19.34
N PHE A 58 -6.95 -1.53 19.52
CA PHE A 58 -7.75 -0.99 18.41
C PHE A 58 -6.94 0.03 17.59
N ILE A 59 -6.30 1.00 18.24
CA ILE A 59 -5.47 2.01 17.56
C ILE A 59 -4.30 1.35 16.83
N ARG A 60 -3.62 0.40 17.48
CA ARG A 60 -2.50 -0.33 16.87
C ARG A 60 -2.93 -1.10 15.64
N GLN A 61 -4.02 -1.86 15.72
CA GLN A 61 -4.55 -2.64 14.59
C GLN A 61 -5.00 -1.73 13.45
N ALA A 62 -5.75 -0.66 13.74
CA ALA A 62 -6.19 0.30 12.74
C ALA A 62 -5.00 0.96 12.03
N ALA A 63 -3.95 1.34 12.77
CA ALA A 63 -2.75 1.93 12.19
C ALA A 63 -1.99 0.95 11.28
N LEU A 64 -1.88 -0.32 11.68
CA LEU A 64 -1.23 -1.35 10.85
C LEU A 64 -1.99 -1.62 9.56
N LEU A 65 -3.31 -1.78 9.64
CA LEU A 65 -4.16 -1.98 8.45
C LEU A 65 -4.09 -0.78 7.51
N HIS A 66 -4.10 0.44 8.06
CA HIS A 66 -4.00 1.63 7.24
C HIS A 66 -2.61 1.79 6.59
N ALA A 67 -1.54 1.45 7.30
CA ALA A 67 -0.19 1.43 6.73
C ALA A 67 -0.09 0.45 5.56
N GLN A 68 -0.64 -0.76 5.70
CA GLN A 68 -0.68 -1.76 4.63
C GLN A 68 -1.47 -1.27 3.41
N ASP A 69 -2.62 -0.63 3.62
CA ASP A 69 -3.41 -0.04 2.53
C ASP A 69 -2.62 1.06 1.79
N ILE A 70 -1.91 1.92 2.52
CA ILE A 70 -1.04 2.94 1.92
C ILE A 70 0.08 2.29 1.10
N GLU A 71 0.78 1.30 1.66
CA GLU A 71 1.87 0.59 0.98
C GLU A 71 1.37 -0.10 -0.31
N GLN A 72 0.20 -0.72 -0.26
CA GLN A 72 -0.43 -1.34 -1.42
C GLN A 72 -0.79 -0.30 -2.49
N ARG A 73 -1.31 0.86 -2.10
CA ARG A 73 -1.63 1.95 -3.02
C ARG A 73 -0.39 2.59 -3.66
N LEU A 74 0.74 2.61 -2.96
CA LEU A 74 2.00 3.10 -3.52
C LEU A 74 2.58 2.17 -4.58
N THR A 75 2.31 0.86 -4.47
CA THR A 75 2.83 -0.17 -5.40
C THR A 75 1.88 -0.50 -6.53
N THR A 76 0.61 -0.07 -6.45
CA THR A 76 -0.42 -0.37 -7.44
C THR A 76 -0.85 0.91 -8.16
N SER A 77 -0.75 0.93 -9.49
CA SER A 77 -1.29 2.02 -10.30
C SER A 77 -2.71 1.69 -10.75
N ASN A 78 -3.69 2.48 -10.34
CA ASN A 78 -5.06 2.41 -10.87
C ASN A 78 -5.19 3.39 -12.04
N LEU A 79 -5.15 2.87 -13.26
CA LEU A 79 -5.31 3.66 -14.48
C LEU A 79 -6.76 3.60 -14.98
N PRO A 80 -7.35 4.72 -15.41
CA PRO A 80 -8.58 4.70 -16.19
C PRO A 80 -8.40 3.81 -17.43
N ILE A 81 -9.48 3.16 -17.88
CA ILE A 81 -9.45 2.18 -18.98
C ILE A 81 -8.75 2.74 -20.23
N GLU A 82 -9.05 3.98 -20.60
CA GLU A 82 -8.48 4.68 -21.75
C GLU A 82 -6.94 4.82 -21.63
N VAL A 83 -6.45 5.22 -20.46
CA VAL A 83 -5.01 5.37 -20.19
C VAL A 83 -4.31 4.00 -20.15
N PHE A 84 -5.00 2.97 -19.67
CA PHE A 84 -4.45 1.61 -19.66
C PHE A 84 -4.33 1.03 -21.07
N GLU A 85 -5.29 1.32 -21.96
CA GLU A 85 -5.22 0.94 -23.37
C GLU A 85 -4.07 1.66 -24.09
N ASP A 86 -3.92 2.97 -23.88
CA ASP A 86 -2.80 3.75 -24.42
C ASP A 86 -1.44 3.22 -23.94
N PHE A 87 -1.33 2.90 -22.64
CA PHE A 87 -0.13 2.30 -22.07
C PHE A 87 0.18 0.95 -22.72
N THR A 88 -0.83 0.11 -22.89
CA THR A 88 -0.70 -1.21 -23.52
C THR A 88 -0.24 -1.09 -24.97
N ALA A 89 -0.83 -0.16 -25.73
CA ALA A 89 -0.42 0.13 -27.10
C ALA A 89 1.05 0.61 -27.17
N ALA A 90 1.46 1.47 -26.23
CA ALA A 90 2.82 1.97 -26.14
C ALA A 90 3.85 0.87 -25.82
N VAL A 91 3.54 -0.04 -24.89
CA VAL A 91 4.43 -1.16 -24.51
C VAL A 91 4.60 -2.17 -25.65
N ASN A 92 3.56 -2.40 -26.45
CA ASN A 92 3.61 -3.35 -27.57
C ASN A 92 4.26 -2.79 -28.84
N THR A 93 4.52 -1.48 -28.89
CA THR A 93 5.15 -0.82 -30.04
C THR A 93 6.66 -0.72 -29.83
N GLN A 94 7.44 -0.92 -30.89
CA GLN A 94 8.89 -0.70 -30.80
C GLN A 94 9.18 0.78 -30.51
N GLY A 95 9.84 1.04 -29.38
CA GLY A 95 10.18 2.39 -28.96
C GLY A 95 11.14 3.11 -29.92
N ARG A 96 11.03 4.43 -29.99
CA ARG A 96 11.96 5.30 -30.74
C ARG A 96 12.93 5.98 -29.77
N LEU A 97 14.20 6.05 -30.17
CA LEU A 97 15.20 6.80 -29.41
C LEU A 97 14.93 8.31 -29.49
N VAL A 98 14.68 8.92 -28.33
CA VAL A 98 14.51 10.38 -28.18
C VAL A 98 15.88 11.01 -27.90
N PRO A 99 16.35 11.98 -28.72
CA PRO A 99 17.69 12.57 -28.58
C PRO A 99 17.96 13.17 -27.18
N GLY A 100 16.98 13.82 -26.56
CA GLY A 100 17.12 14.35 -25.21
C GLY A 100 17.38 13.26 -24.15
N LEU A 101 16.65 12.15 -24.23
CA LEU A 101 16.82 11.00 -23.32
C LEU A 101 18.16 10.29 -23.56
N MET A 102 18.57 10.18 -24.83
CA MET A 102 19.89 9.67 -25.23
C MET A 102 21.04 10.49 -24.62
N HIS A 103 20.95 11.82 -24.66
CA HIS A 103 21.96 12.71 -24.06
C HIS A 103 22.00 12.58 -22.53
N ALA A 104 20.85 12.53 -21.87
CA ALA A 104 20.77 12.32 -20.43
C ALA A 104 21.39 10.98 -20.00
N LEU A 105 21.12 9.91 -20.75
CA LEU A 105 21.65 8.57 -20.48
C LEU A 105 23.18 8.50 -20.65
N ARG A 106 23.76 9.17 -21.64
CA ARG A 106 25.22 9.26 -21.79
C ARG A 106 25.86 9.94 -20.58
N ARG A 107 25.31 11.08 -20.19
CA ARG A 107 25.81 11.85 -19.04
C ARG A 107 25.77 11.05 -17.73
N THR A 108 24.69 10.30 -17.46
CA THR A 108 24.61 9.46 -16.25
C THR A 108 25.50 8.22 -16.30
N ARG A 109 25.68 7.61 -17.47
CA ARG A 109 26.60 6.47 -17.65
C ARG A 109 28.05 6.86 -17.37
N ASP A 110 28.44 8.05 -17.77
CA ASP A 110 29.80 8.56 -17.53
C ASP A 110 30.01 8.89 -16.04
N ILE A 111 28.99 9.39 -15.34
CA ILE A 111 29.02 9.60 -13.88
C ILE A 111 29.21 8.28 -13.13
N LEU A 112 28.49 7.21 -13.52
CA LEU A 112 28.59 5.91 -12.86
C LEU A 112 29.93 5.21 -13.09
N LYS A 113 30.58 5.43 -14.24
CA LYS A 113 31.91 4.88 -14.56
C LYS A 113 33.07 5.60 -13.86
N THR A 114 32.85 6.82 -13.38
CA THR A 114 33.90 7.61 -12.71
C THR A 114 33.95 7.34 -11.20
N GLN A 115 32.98 6.59 -10.66
CA GLN A 115 32.87 6.25 -9.22
C GLN A 115 33.19 4.78 -8.90
N SER A 116 33.77 4.02 -9.84
CA SER A 116 34.29 2.66 -9.65
C SER A 116 35.80 2.63 -9.82
#